data_AF-A0A371KUB1-F1
#
_entry.id   AF-A0A371KUB1-F1
#
_cell.length_a   1.000
_cell.length_b   1.000
_cell.length_c   1.000
_cell.angle_alpha   90.00
_cell.angle_beta   90.00
_cell.angle_gamma   90.00
#
_symmetry.space_group_name_H-M   'P 1'
#
loop_
_entity.id
_entity.type
_entity.pdbx_description
1 polymer ?
#
loop_
_entity_poly.entity_id
_entity_poly.type
_entity_poly.pdbx_seq_one_letter_code
_entity_poly.pdbx_strand_id
1 'polypeptide(L)'
;MVSLGLVVARFNSSVTEQMEEAARDAAAERDAAVVETIQVPGAYDSPLAADRLARRDDIDAVVVIGAIVTGDTDHDRVIADATAKSLTEVSLDRDKPVSFGVSGPGMSGAEARERVSKGAEAVYAATDMVEALA
;
A
#
# COMPACT_ATOMS: atom_id res chain seq x y z
N MET A 1 -9.44 -14.65 -10.74
CA MET A 1 -8.85 -13.31 -10.95
C MET A 1 -9.08 -12.55 -9.67
N VAL A 2 -8.00 -12.21 -8.97
CA VAL A 2 -8.08 -11.46 -7.70
C VAL A 2 -8.40 -10.00 -8.00
N SER A 3 -9.37 -9.43 -7.29
CA SER A 3 -9.81 -8.05 -7.41
C SER A 3 -9.15 -7.19 -6.34
N LEU A 4 -8.31 -6.25 -6.73
CA LEU A 4 -7.51 -5.42 -5.85
C LEU A 4 -8.06 -3.98 -5.76
N GLY A 5 -8.13 -3.46 -4.54
CA GLY A 5 -8.27 -2.02 -4.29
C GLY A 5 -6.90 -1.40 -4.04
N LEU A 6 -6.57 -0.30 -4.71
CA LEU A 6 -5.28 0.38 -4.55
C LEU A 6 -5.45 1.70 -3.79
N VAL A 7 -4.62 1.94 -2.78
CA VAL A 7 -4.51 3.25 -2.10
C VAL A 7 -3.11 3.78 -2.33
N VAL A 8 -2.99 4.99 -2.90
CA VAL A 8 -1.68 5.57 -3.24
C VAL A 8 -1.50 6.91 -2.52
N ALA A 9 -0.45 6.99 -1.71
CA ALA A 9 -0.04 8.23 -1.07
C ALA A 9 0.71 9.14 -2.05
N ARG A 10 0.28 10.40 -2.16
CA ARG A 10 0.86 11.40 -3.08
C ARG A 10 2.13 12.06 -2.55
N PHE A 11 2.35 12.08 -1.23
CA PHE A 11 3.60 12.58 -0.67
C PHE A 11 4.76 11.72 -1.15
N ASN A 12 5.87 12.36 -1.55
CA ASN A 12 6.97 11.73 -2.30
C ASN A 12 6.54 11.15 -3.67
N SER A 13 5.70 11.86 -4.43
CA SER A 13 5.17 11.40 -5.73
C SER A 13 6.21 10.91 -6.74
N SER A 14 7.40 11.53 -6.75
CA SER A 14 8.51 11.07 -7.61
C SER A 14 8.96 9.63 -7.35
N VAL A 15 8.62 9.06 -6.19
CA VAL A 15 8.82 7.66 -5.84
C VAL A 15 7.50 6.90 -5.91
N THR A 16 6.42 7.42 -5.33
CA THR A 16 5.16 6.67 -5.20
C THR A 16 4.42 6.46 -6.53
N GLU A 17 4.60 7.34 -7.53
CA GLU A 17 4.08 7.13 -8.88
C GLU A 17 4.76 5.92 -9.56
N GLN A 18 6.08 5.77 -9.38
CA GLN A 18 6.82 4.61 -9.89
C GLN A 18 6.46 3.33 -9.10
N MET A 19 6.19 3.44 -7.80
CA MET A 19 5.69 2.30 -7.01
C MET A 19 4.29 1.88 -7.44
N GLU A 20 3.41 2.83 -7.80
CA GLU A 20 2.08 2.54 -8.36
C GLU A 20 2.20 1.82 -9.71
N GLU A 21 3.09 2.27 -10.60
CA GLU A 21 3.38 1.60 -11.87
C GLU A 21 3.85 0.15 -11.63
N ALA A 22 4.84 -0.05 -10.76
CA ALA A 22 5.33 -1.38 -10.40
C ALA A 22 4.23 -2.28 -9.78
N ALA A 23 3.31 -1.71 -8.99
CA ALA A 23 2.17 -2.45 -8.46
C ALA A 23 1.20 -2.87 -9.57
N ARG A 24 0.91 -2.00 -10.55
CA ARG A 24 0.04 -2.33 -11.68
C ARG A 24 0.64 -3.41 -12.58
N ASP A 25 1.94 -3.33 -12.85
CA ASP A 25 2.66 -4.37 -13.60
C ASP A 25 2.61 -5.72 -12.88
N ALA A 26 2.87 -5.72 -11.57
CA ALA A 26 2.77 -6.93 -10.74
C ALA A 26 1.35 -7.51 -10.70
N ALA A 27 0.31 -6.66 -10.69
CA ALA A 27 -1.07 -7.12 -10.75
C ALA A 27 -1.38 -7.80 -12.09
N ALA A 28 -0.90 -7.22 -13.20
CA ALA A 28 -1.03 -7.83 -14.52
C ALA A 28 -0.27 -9.16 -14.62
N GLU A 29 0.94 -9.25 -14.04
CA GLU A 29 1.73 -10.50 -13.98
C GLU A 29 0.99 -11.61 -13.22
N ARG A 30 0.25 -11.26 -12.16
CA ARG A 30 -0.52 -12.18 -11.31
C ARG A 30 -1.95 -12.46 -11.81
N ASP A 31 -2.32 -11.97 -13.00
CA ASP A 31 -3.69 -12.04 -13.52
C ASP A 31 -4.73 -11.53 -12.48
N ALA A 32 -4.39 -10.40 -11.86
CA ALA A 32 -5.20 -9.67 -10.89
C ALA A 32 -5.67 -8.33 -11.48
N ALA A 33 -6.87 -7.90 -11.11
CA ALA A 33 -7.48 -6.68 -11.60
C ALA A 33 -7.45 -5.59 -10.52
N VAL A 34 -6.91 -4.41 -10.83
CA VAL A 34 -7.07 -3.23 -9.96
C VAL A 34 -8.42 -2.58 -10.26
N VAL A 35 -9.39 -2.78 -9.37
CA VAL A 35 -10.80 -2.37 -9.55
C VAL A 35 -11.01 -0.89 -9.23
N GLU A 36 -10.30 -0.37 -8.23
CA GLU A 36 -10.42 1.01 -7.77
C GLU A 36 -9.05 1.53 -7.34
N THR A 37 -8.80 2.83 -7.52
CA THR A 37 -7.60 3.48 -7.00
C THR A 37 -7.95 4.78 -6.29
N ILE A 38 -7.65 4.86 -4.99
CA ILE A 38 -7.86 6.06 -4.19
C ILE A 38 -6.49 6.74 -3.94
N GLN A 39 -6.35 7.95 -4.44
CA GLN A 39 -5.20 8.81 -4.17
C GLN A 39 -5.42 9.59 -2.86
N VAL A 40 -4.48 9.52 -1.92
CA VAL A 40 -4.53 10.21 -0.61
C VAL A 40 -3.35 11.17 -0.42
N PRO A 41 -3.42 12.20 0.44
CA PRO A 41 -2.33 13.16 0.60
C PRO A 41 -1.00 12.52 1.05
N GLY A 42 -1.01 11.65 2.06
CA GLY A 42 0.17 10.93 2.53
C GLY A 42 -0.13 9.54 3.10
N ALA A 43 0.92 8.82 3.52
CA ALA A 43 0.79 7.48 4.09
C ALA A 43 -0.12 7.47 5.34
N TYR A 44 -0.05 8.51 6.17
CA TYR A 44 -0.90 8.67 7.36
C TYR A 44 -2.41 8.66 7.05
N ASP A 45 -2.81 9.14 5.88
CA ASP A 45 -4.21 9.24 5.47
C ASP A 45 -4.75 7.93 4.86
N SER A 46 -3.86 6.99 4.52
CA SER A 46 -4.20 5.75 3.84
C SER A 46 -5.14 4.81 4.61
N PRO A 47 -5.12 4.69 5.96
CA PRO A 47 -5.96 3.72 6.65
C PRO A 47 -7.45 3.92 6.43
N LEU A 48 -7.92 5.17 6.37
CA LEU A 48 -9.33 5.47 6.11
C LEU A 48 -9.76 5.09 4.68
N ALA A 49 -8.89 5.30 3.70
CA ALA A 49 -9.15 4.89 2.33
C ALA A 49 -9.13 3.36 2.20
N ALA A 50 -8.17 2.70 2.86
CA ALA A 50 -8.06 1.25 2.89
C ALA A 50 -9.30 0.60 3.52
N ASP A 51 -9.77 1.13 4.66
CA ASP A 51 -11.01 0.67 5.31
C ASP A 51 -12.23 0.76 4.38
N ARG A 52 -12.35 1.85 3.61
CA ARG A 52 -13.46 2.00 2.65
C ARG A 52 -13.41 0.98 1.52
N LEU A 53 -12.23 0.71 0.98
CA LEU A 53 -12.07 -0.32 -0.06
C LEU A 53 -12.29 -1.72 0.51
N ALA A 54 -11.77 -2.00 1.70
CA ALA A 54 -11.89 -3.31 2.34
C ALA A 54 -13.35 -3.70 2.65
N ARG A 55 -14.24 -2.72 2.86
CA ARG A 55 -15.68 -2.96 3.06
C ARG A 55 -16.45 -3.34 1.79
N ARG A 56 -15.85 -3.19 0.60
CA ARG A 56 -16.53 -3.50 -0.66
C ARG A 56 -16.47 -4.99 -0.96
N ASP A 57 -17.58 -5.57 -1.39
CA ASP A 57 -17.68 -7.00 -1.73
C ASP A 57 -17.01 -7.34 -3.07
N ASP A 58 -16.74 -6.35 -3.92
CA ASP A 58 -16.07 -6.51 -5.22
C ASP A 58 -14.55 -6.35 -5.15
N ILE A 59 -13.99 -6.30 -3.93
CA ILE A 59 -12.55 -6.19 -3.68
C ILE A 59 -12.14 -7.34 -2.75
N ASP A 60 -11.23 -8.19 -3.23
CA ASP A 60 -10.69 -9.34 -2.49
C ASP A 60 -9.55 -8.93 -1.55
N ALA A 61 -8.75 -7.93 -1.92
CA ALA A 61 -7.67 -7.39 -1.08
C ALA A 61 -7.37 -5.91 -1.38
N VAL A 62 -6.77 -5.22 -0.41
CA VAL A 62 -6.32 -3.83 -0.56
C VAL A 62 -4.80 -3.75 -0.55
N VAL A 63 -4.22 -2.97 -1.46
CA VAL A 63 -2.79 -2.70 -1.54
C VAL A 63 -2.56 -1.22 -1.22
N VAL A 64 -1.74 -0.93 -0.22
CA VAL A 64 -1.40 0.46 0.15
C VAL A 64 0.01 0.79 -0.29
N ILE A 65 0.16 1.85 -1.09
CA ILE A 65 1.42 2.32 -1.65
C ILE A 65 1.82 3.66 -1.04
N GLY A 66 3.07 3.76 -0.60
CA GLY A 66 3.60 5.02 -0.09
C GLY A 66 5.12 5.01 0.13
N ALA A 67 5.68 6.20 0.38
CA ALA A 67 7.08 6.35 0.73
C ALA A 67 7.23 7.40 1.83
N ILE A 68 7.96 7.05 2.88
CA ILE A 68 8.28 7.90 4.03
C ILE A 68 9.79 8.09 4.05
N VAL A 69 10.23 9.30 3.69
CA VAL A 69 11.64 9.72 3.71
C VAL A 69 11.92 10.42 5.03
N THR A 70 13.09 10.15 5.61
CA THR A 70 13.49 10.74 6.89
C THR A 70 13.69 12.25 6.77
N GLY A 71 13.09 12.98 7.71
CA GLY A 71 13.22 14.41 7.89
C GLY A 71 14.05 14.77 9.11
N ASP A 72 13.92 16.02 9.58
CA ASP A 72 14.73 16.56 10.68
C ASP A 72 14.24 16.18 12.08
N THR A 73 13.07 15.51 12.18
CA THR A 73 12.42 15.14 13.44
C THR A 73 11.91 13.70 13.38
N ASP A 74 11.57 13.11 14.53
CA ASP A 74 10.99 11.76 14.61
C ASP A 74 9.56 11.64 14.03
N HIS A 75 9.05 12.67 13.34
CA HIS A 75 7.70 12.68 12.77
C HIS A 75 7.49 11.56 11.73
N ASP A 76 8.54 11.19 10.99
CA ASP A 76 8.51 10.09 10.02
C ASP A 76 8.18 8.74 10.69
N ARG A 77 8.78 8.48 11.86
CA ARG A 77 8.50 7.30 12.69
C ARG A 77 7.07 7.29 13.21
N VAL A 78 6.60 8.43 13.74
CA VAL A 78 5.21 8.56 14.22
C VAL A 78 4.21 8.25 13.10
N ILE A 79 4.44 8.76 11.90
CA ILE A 79 3.58 8.49 10.74
C ILE A 79 3.61 7.01 10.38
N ALA A 80 4.81 6.43 10.25
CA ALA A 80 4.96 5.04 9.83
C ALA A 80 4.31 4.05 10.81
N ASP A 81 4.60 4.21 12.11
CA ASP A 81 4.07 3.34 13.16
C ASP A 81 2.54 3.43 13.24
N ALA A 82 1.99 4.65 13.20
CA ALA A 82 0.55 4.86 13.21
C ALA A 82 -0.13 4.26 11.96
N THR A 83 0.49 4.41 10.79
CA THR A 83 -0.03 3.88 9.53
C THR A 83 -0.03 2.34 9.54
N ALA A 84 1.11 1.72 9.86
CA ALA A 84 1.26 0.26 9.88
C ALA A 84 0.29 -0.39 10.89
N LYS A 85 0.19 0.19 12.09
CA LYS A 85 -0.75 -0.29 13.12
C LYS A 85 -2.20 -0.21 12.64
N SER A 86 -2.62 0.95 12.11
CA SER A 86 -4.00 1.15 11.68
C SER A 86 -4.37 0.25 10.50
N LEU A 87 -3.46 0.03 9.55
CA LEU A 87 -3.71 -0.88 8.42
C LEU A 87 -3.81 -2.34 8.87
N THR A 88 -3.02 -2.74 9.88
CA THR A 88 -3.15 -4.06 10.51
C THR A 88 -4.53 -4.21 11.15
N GLU A 89 -4.98 -3.21 11.90
CA GLU A 89 -6.31 -3.19 12.51
C GLU A 89 -7.42 -3.28 11.44
N VAL A 90 -7.32 -2.50 10.35
CA VAL A 90 -8.28 -2.59 9.24
C VAL A 90 -8.31 -3.99 8.64
N SER A 91 -7.16 -4.64 8.43
CA SER A 91 -7.12 -5.99 7.85
C SER A 91 -7.82 -7.01 8.75
N LEU A 92 -7.53 -6.97 10.05
CA LEU A 92 -8.10 -7.90 11.03
C LEU A 92 -9.60 -7.64 11.27
N ASP A 93 -10.02 -6.38 11.37
CA ASP A 93 -11.42 -6.00 11.62
C ASP A 93 -12.33 -6.29 10.43
N ARG A 94 -11.78 -6.26 9.20
CA ARG A 94 -12.52 -6.51 7.96
C ARG A 94 -12.42 -7.94 7.49
N ASP A 95 -11.59 -8.75 8.13
CA ASP A 95 -11.25 -10.11 7.69
C ASP A 95 -10.86 -10.13 6.20
N LYS A 96 -10.03 -9.15 5.80
CA LYS A 96 -9.63 -8.93 4.41
C LYS A 96 -8.16 -8.52 4.33
N PRO A 97 -7.35 -9.09 3.43
CA PRO A 97 -5.95 -8.71 3.31
C PRO A 97 -5.78 -7.22 2.98
N VAL A 98 -4.98 -6.53 3.78
CA VAL A 98 -4.50 -5.17 3.50
C VAL A 98 -2.98 -5.19 3.51
N SER A 99 -2.34 -5.13 2.33
CA SER A 99 -0.90 -5.24 2.21
C SER A 99 -0.21 -3.87 2.34
N PHE A 100 0.99 -3.90 2.94
CA PHE A 100 1.74 -2.71 3.33
C PHE A 100 2.91 -2.46 2.37
N GLY A 101 2.62 -1.78 1.25
CA GLY A 101 3.60 -1.27 0.27
C GLY A 101 4.11 0.13 0.59
N VAL A 102 4.18 0.51 1.88
CA VAL A 102 4.77 1.77 2.31
C VAL A 102 6.25 1.53 2.64
N SER A 103 7.15 2.21 1.93
CA SER A 103 8.58 2.16 2.20
C SER A 103 9.00 3.22 3.22
N GLY A 104 10.02 2.92 4.02
CA GLY A 104 10.49 3.80 5.11
C GLY A 104 9.79 3.55 6.45
N PRO A 105 10.16 4.29 7.52
CA PRO A 105 11.06 5.45 7.56
C PRO A 105 12.53 5.00 7.60
N GLY A 106 13.46 5.92 7.90
CA GLY A 106 14.89 5.62 8.06
C GLY A 106 15.66 5.58 6.73
N MET A 107 15.20 6.34 5.74
CA MET A 107 15.79 6.34 4.40
C MET A 107 15.81 7.75 3.80
N SER A 108 16.83 8.01 3.00
CA SER A 108 16.92 9.20 2.14
C SER A 108 16.01 9.08 0.92
N GLY A 109 15.78 10.20 0.22
CA GLY A 109 15.04 10.19 -1.04
C GLY A 109 15.73 9.40 -2.17
N ALA A 110 17.06 9.21 -2.10
CA ALA A 110 17.79 8.37 -3.06
C ALA A 110 17.50 6.89 -2.81
N GLU A 111 17.61 6.45 -1.55
CA GLU A 111 17.27 5.07 -1.16
C GLU A 111 15.78 4.76 -1.37
N ALA A 112 14.89 5.76 -1.22
CA ALA A 112 13.48 5.58 -1.54
C ALA A 112 13.26 5.20 -3.02
N ARG A 113 14.02 5.81 -3.95
CA ARG A 113 13.95 5.47 -5.38
C ARG A 113 14.45 4.05 -5.67
N GLU A 114 15.42 3.56 -4.91
CA GLU A 114 15.90 2.17 -5.04
C GLU A 114 14.88 1.14 -4.52
N ARG A 115 13.88 1.57 -3.75
CA ARG A 115 12.85 0.72 -3.14
C ARG A 115 11.51 0.75 -3.88
N VAL A 116 11.49 1.20 -5.14
CA VAL A 116 10.27 1.20 -5.98
C VAL A 116 9.63 -0.20 -6.08
N SER A 117 10.42 -1.28 -6.01
CA SER A 117 9.93 -2.66 -6.01
C SER A 117 8.94 -2.98 -4.90
N LYS A 118 8.92 -2.19 -3.81
CA LYS A 118 7.95 -2.35 -2.70
C LYS A 118 6.50 -2.25 -3.16
N GLY A 119 6.23 -1.55 -4.26
CA GLY A 119 4.89 -1.54 -4.87
C GLY A 119 4.48 -2.90 -5.42
N ALA A 120 5.37 -3.55 -6.20
CA ALA A 120 5.15 -4.90 -6.72
C ALA A 120 5.07 -5.95 -5.60
N GLU A 121 5.99 -5.88 -4.63
CA GLU A 121 6.02 -6.79 -3.47
C GLU A 121 4.70 -6.77 -2.68
N ALA A 122 4.07 -5.60 -2.54
CA ALA A 122 2.79 -5.48 -1.85
C ALA A 122 1.63 -6.14 -2.61
N VAL A 123 1.67 -6.16 -3.94
CA VAL A 123 0.68 -6.85 -4.77
C VAL A 123 0.87 -8.36 -4.69
N TYR A 124 2.12 -8.83 -4.75
CA TYR A 124 2.42 -10.24 -4.54
C TYR A 124 1.91 -10.72 -3.19
N ALA A 125 2.20 -9.98 -2.11
CA ALA A 125 1.70 -10.31 -0.78
C ALA A 125 0.16 -10.30 -0.70
N ALA A 126 -0.52 -9.34 -1.33
CA ALA A 126 -1.99 -9.29 -1.32
C ALA A 126 -2.61 -10.50 -2.04
N THR A 127 -2.10 -10.83 -3.22
CA THR A 127 -2.60 -11.97 -4.02
C THR A 127 -2.30 -13.31 -3.33
N ASP A 128 -1.08 -13.50 -2.81
CA ASP A 128 -0.71 -14.70 -2.05
C ASP A 128 -1.57 -14.87 -0.78
N MET A 129 -1.92 -13.77 -0.09
CA MET A 129 -2.82 -13.81 1.07
C MET A 129 -4.26 -14.18 0.71
N VAL A 130 -4.77 -13.69 -0.43
CA VAL A 130 -6.11 -14.09 -0.91
C VAL A 130 -6.13 -15.60 -1.20
N GLU A 131 -5.10 -16.12 -1.87
CA GLU A 131 -4.99 -17.55 -2.15
C GLU A 131 -4.85 -18.40 -0.88
N ALA A 132 -4.10 -17.93 0.11
CA ALA A 132 -3.86 -18.66 1.36
C ALA A 132 -5.09 -18.72 2.29
N LEU A 133 -6.04 -17.80 2.14
CA LEU A 133 -7.25 -17.69 2.98
C LEU A 133 -8.52 -18.23 2.30
N ALA A 134 -8.44 -18.66 1.03
CA ALA A 134 -9.54 -19.27 0.29
C ALA A 134 -9.86 -20.70 0.74
#